data_AF-A0A452QZH6-F1
#
_entry.id   AF-A0A452QZH6-F1
#
_cell.length_a   1.000
_cell.length_b   1.000
_cell.length_c   1.000
_cell.angle_alpha   90.00
_cell.angle_beta   90.00
_cell.angle_gamma   90.00
#
_symmetry.space_group_name_H-M   'P 1'
#
loop_
_entity.id
_entity.type
_entity.pdbx_description
1 polymer ?
#
loop_
_entity_poly.entity_id
_entity_poly.type
_entity_poly.pdbx_seq_one_letter_code
_entity_poly.pdbx_strand_id
1 'polypeptide(L)'
;MKKLSQAAEQDLIVGLQGLDLNLEAKTLSGTGLVFDEQLNEFHCLWDDSFPECPERLHAIKEQLIQEGLVDRCVSFQARFAEKEELMLVHR
;
A
#
# COMPACT_ATOMS: atom_id res chain seq x y z
N MET A 1 48.81 -21.72 -7.47
CA MET A 1 47.70 -20.75 -7.66
C MET A 1 48.01 -19.95 -8.93
N LYS A 2 47.15 -20.00 -9.95
CA LYS A 2 47.37 -19.24 -11.20
C LYS A 2 47.12 -17.76 -10.91
N LYS A 3 48.13 -16.90 -11.12
CA LYS A 3 47.96 -15.44 -11.02
C LYS A 3 47.06 -14.99 -12.17
N LEU A 4 46.05 -14.18 -11.85
CA LEU A 4 45.23 -13.52 -12.85
C LEU A 4 46.11 -12.56 -13.66
N SER A 5 45.82 -12.43 -14.95
CA SER A 5 46.49 -11.42 -15.78
C SER A 5 46.08 -10.03 -15.30
N GLN A 6 47.02 -9.10 -15.33
CA GLN A 6 46.85 -7.72 -14.87
C GLN A 6 45.62 -7.03 -15.50
N ALA A 7 45.34 -7.29 -16.78
CA ALA A 7 44.15 -6.82 -17.48
C ALA A 7 42.83 -7.32 -16.87
N ALA A 8 42.77 -8.61 -16.50
CA ALA A 8 41.59 -9.20 -15.89
C ALA A 8 41.34 -8.67 -14.46
N GLU A 9 42.42 -8.34 -13.73
CA GLU A 9 42.29 -7.65 -12.44
C GLU A 9 41.78 -6.21 -12.62
N GLN A 10 42.28 -5.48 -13.62
CA GLN A 10 41.77 -4.14 -13.95
C GLN A 10 40.28 -4.18 -14.31
N ASP A 11 39.86 -5.12 -15.16
CA ASP A 11 38.46 -5.25 -15.58
C ASP A 11 37.53 -5.56 -14.38
N LEU A 12 37.98 -6.42 -13.45
CA LEU A 12 37.26 -6.70 -12.21
C LEU A 12 37.15 -5.46 -11.32
N ILE A 13 38.24 -4.70 -11.17
CA ILE A 13 38.24 -3.48 -10.36
C ILE A 13 37.29 -2.43 -10.95
N VAL A 14 37.30 -2.24 -12.26
CA VAL A 14 36.39 -1.30 -12.95
C VAL A 14 34.93 -1.74 -12.81
N GLY A 15 34.64 -3.03 -12.95
CA GLY A 15 33.29 -3.57 -12.75
C GLY A 15 32.77 -3.39 -11.31
N LEU A 16 33.66 -3.46 -10.32
CA LEU A 16 33.31 -3.28 -8.90
C LEU A 16 33.18 -1.81 -8.49
N GLN A 17 33.84 -0.87 -9.18
CA GLN A 17 33.78 0.57 -8.87
C GLN A 17 32.38 1.20 -9.04
N GLY A 18 31.52 0.59 -9.86
CA GLY A 18 30.13 1.05 -10.07
C GLY A 18 29.11 0.46 -9.10
N LEU A 19 29.51 -0.47 -8.22
CA LEU A 19 28.62 -1.11 -7.26
C LEU A 19 28.61 -0.32 -5.95
N ASP A 20 27.56 0.48 -5.75
CA ASP A 20 27.28 1.06 -4.45
C ASP A 20 26.63 -0.01 -3.54
N LEU A 21 27.47 -0.66 -2.72
CA LEU A 21 27.03 -1.67 -1.74
C LEU A 21 26.29 -1.05 -0.55
N ASN A 22 26.30 0.28 -0.43
CA ASN A 22 25.57 1.04 0.59
C ASN A 22 24.36 1.76 -0.01
N LEU A 23 23.91 1.36 -1.21
CA LEU A 23 22.65 1.81 -1.77
C LEU A 23 21.51 1.24 -0.92
N GLU A 24 21.25 1.87 0.23
CA GLU A 24 20.04 1.64 1.00
C GLU A 24 18.88 1.92 0.06
N ALA A 25 18.20 0.85 -0.37
CA ALA A 25 16.96 0.98 -1.11
C ALA A 25 16.06 1.89 -0.29
N LYS A 26 15.78 3.09 -0.82
CA LYS A 26 15.00 4.10 -0.10
C LYS A 26 13.73 3.44 0.43
N THR A 27 13.61 3.34 1.75
CA THR A 27 12.43 2.76 2.39
C THR A 27 11.22 3.54 1.91
N LEU A 28 10.33 2.88 1.17
CA LEU A 28 9.09 3.48 0.74
C LEU A 28 8.26 3.79 1.99
N SER A 29 8.06 5.08 2.25
CA SER A 29 7.27 5.57 3.37
C SER A 29 6.05 6.32 2.85
N GLY A 30 4.92 6.14 3.51
CA GLY A 30 3.65 6.72 3.12
C GLY A 30 2.50 6.00 3.80
N THR A 31 1.36 6.67 3.91
CA THR A 31 0.13 6.09 4.46
C THR A 31 -0.82 5.83 3.30
N GLY A 32 -1.17 4.56 3.11
CA GLY A 32 -2.22 4.18 2.16
C GLY A 32 -3.61 4.49 2.73
N LEU A 33 -4.51 4.94 1.88
CA LEU A 33 -5.90 5.23 2.23
C LEU A 33 -6.83 4.62 1.16
N VAL A 34 -7.81 3.84 1.61
CA VAL A 34 -8.83 3.22 0.74
C VAL A 34 -10.19 3.73 1.19
N PHE A 35 -10.95 4.26 0.24
CA PHE A 35 -12.39 4.46 0.39
C PHE A 35 -13.08 3.71 -0.73
N ASP A 36 -14.16 3.01 -0.41
CA ASP A 36 -15.03 2.37 -1.39
C ASP A 36 -16.43 2.94 -1.22
N GLU A 37 -16.93 3.59 -2.27
CA GLU A 37 -18.25 4.23 -2.25
C GLU A 37 -19.40 3.21 -2.20
N GLN A 38 -19.16 1.97 -2.65
CA GLN A 38 -20.15 0.88 -2.57
C GLN A 38 -20.47 0.51 -1.11
N LEU A 39 -19.55 0.76 -0.17
CA LEU A 39 -19.82 0.53 1.25
C LEU A 39 -20.88 1.46 1.82
N ASN A 40 -21.18 2.59 1.15
CA ASN A 40 -22.25 3.50 1.54
C ASN A 40 -23.63 3.05 1.03
N GLU A 41 -23.71 2.00 0.21
CA GLU A 41 -25.00 1.51 -0.31
C GLU A 41 -25.75 0.66 0.74
N PHE A 42 -25.01 0.05 1.66
CA PHE A 42 -25.59 -0.79 2.71
C PHE A 42 -26.20 0.05 3.83
N HIS A 43 -27.46 -0.24 4.15
CA HIS A 43 -28.13 0.27 5.34
C HIS A 43 -29.23 -0.71 5.77
N CYS A 44 -29.65 -0.60 7.02
CA CYS A 44 -30.77 -1.38 7.54
C CYS A 44 -32.10 -0.95 6.88
N LEU A 45 -32.82 -1.86 6.24
CA LEU A 45 -34.04 -1.55 5.49
C LEU A 45 -35.31 -1.42 6.36
N TRP A 46 -35.22 -1.78 7.64
CA TRP A 46 -36.37 -1.90 8.53
C TRP A 46 -36.20 -1.14 9.86
N ASP A 47 -35.06 -0.48 10.05
CA ASP A 47 -34.77 0.33 11.24
C ASP A 47 -33.92 1.54 10.82
N ASP A 48 -34.58 2.69 10.67
CA ASP A 48 -33.94 3.96 10.33
C ASP A 48 -33.02 4.49 11.43
N SER A 49 -33.10 3.93 12.65
CA SER A 49 -32.25 4.29 13.79
C SER A 49 -31.13 3.28 14.02
N PHE A 50 -30.90 2.35 13.08
CA PHE A 50 -29.85 1.36 13.19
C PHE A 50 -28.47 2.04 13.19
N PRO A 51 -27.59 1.72 14.16
CA PRO A 51 -26.33 2.44 14.33
C PRO A 51 -25.30 2.18 13.22
N GLU A 52 -25.44 1.08 12.45
CA GLU A 52 -24.58 0.81 11.30
C GLU A 52 -25.23 1.41 10.04
N CYS A 53 -24.78 2.62 9.68
CA CYS A 53 -25.35 3.40 8.59
C CYS A 53 -24.25 4.07 7.74
N PRO A 54 -24.55 4.44 6.48
CA PRO A 54 -23.58 5.04 5.55
C PRO A 54 -22.89 6.30 6.09
N GLU A 55 -23.58 7.08 6.91
CA GLU A 55 -23.11 8.34 7.51
C GLU A 55 -21.83 8.12 8.33
N ARG A 56 -21.60 6.91 8.86
CA ARG A 56 -20.37 6.58 9.59
C ARG A 56 -19.13 6.75 8.72
N LEU A 57 -19.15 6.24 7.51
CA LEU A 57 -18.01 6.32 6.57
C LEU A 57 -17.90 7.73 5.98
N HIS A 58 -19.04 8.37 5.70
CA HIS A 58 -19.08 9.74 5.21
C HIS A 58 -18.45 10.72 6.21
N ALA A 59 -18.86 10.66 7.49
CA ALA A 59 -18.32 11.53 8.54
C ALA A 59 -16.80 11.38 8.71
N ILE A 60 -16.28 10.16 8.62
CA ILE A 60 -14.83 9.91 8.66
C ILE A 60 -14.14 10.55 7.45
N LYS A 61 -14.66 10.35 6.24
CA LYS A 61 -14.09 10.91 5.00
C LYS A 61 -14.09 12.44 5.05
N GLU A 62 -15.20 13.05 5.44
CA GLU A 62 -15.34 14.50 5.56
C GLU A 62 -14.35 15.09 6.58
N GLN A 63 -14.25 14.48 7.77
CA GLN A 63 -13.30 14.93 8.79
C GLN A 63 -11.85 14.85 8.28
N LEU A 64 -11.48 13.77 7.59
CA LEU A 64 -10.14 13.62 7.02
C LEU A 64 -9.85 14.66 5.93
N ILE A 65 -10.86 15.07 5.15
CA ILE A 65 -10.74 16.14 4.15
C ILE A 65 -10.57 17.50 4.85
N GLN A 66 -11.40 17.80 5.85
CA GLN A 66 -11.35 19.08 6.58
C GLN A 66 -9.99 19.30 7.27
N GLU A 67 -9.38 18.23 7.78
CA GLU A 67 -8.05 18.26 8.39
C GLU A 67 -6.90 18.20 7.36
N GLY A 68 -7.20 18.15 6.05
CA GLY A 68 -6.20 18.05 4.98
C GLY A 68 -5.36 16.77 5.03
N LEU A 69 -5.88 15.69 5.64
CA LEU A 69 -5.16 14.43 5.81
C LEU A 69 -5.23 13.56 4.55
N VAL A 70 -6.32 13.65 3.78
CA VAL A 70 -6.49 12.88 2.54
C VAL A 70 -5.37 13.18 1.54
N ASP A 71 -5.01 14.45 1.38
CA ASP A 71 -3.97 14.90 0.42
C ASP A 71 -2.56 14.43 0.79
N ARG A 72 -2.36 13.96 2.03
CA ARG A 72 -1.09 13.42 2.53
C ARG A 72 -0.96 11.91 2.33
N CYS A 73 -2.06 11.24 1.97
CA CYS A 73 -2.12 9.80 1.82
C CYS A 73 -2.00 9.37 0.36
N VAL A 74 -1.55 8.13 0.15
CA VAL A 74 -1.61 7.46 -1.15
C VAL A 74 -2.96 6.79 -1.29
N SER A 75 -3.78 7.23 -2.23
CA SER A 75 -5.10 6.63 -2.47
C SER A 75 -4.96 5.28 -3.19
N PHE A 76 -5.69 4.28 -2.71
CA PHE A 76 -5.77 2.95 -3.31
C PHE A 76 -7.21 2.62 -3.67
N GLN A 77 -7.38 1.89 -4.77
CA GLN A 77 -8.67 1.36 -5.19
C GLN A 77 -8.99 0.10 -4.37
N ALA A 78 -10.23 0.00 -3.87
CA ALA A 78 -10.72 -1.21 -3.26
C ALA A 78 -10.90 -2.34 -4.30
N ARG A 79 -10.87 -3.58 -3.83
CA ARG A 79 -11.21 -4.77 -4.62
C ARG A 79 -12.06 -5.71 -3.80
N PHE A 80 -12.86 -6.53 -4.47
CA PHE A 80 -13.55 -7.63 -3.80
C PHE A 80 -12.55 -8.65 -3.25
N ALA A 81 -12.90 -9.23 -2.10
CA ALA A 81 -12.25 -10.42 -1.62
C ALA A 81 -12.63 -11.61 -2.51
N GLU A 82 -11.64 -12.39 -2.92
CA GLU A 82 -11.86 -13.61 -3.69
C GLU A 82 -12.46 -14.69 -2.78
N LYS A 83 -13.16 -15.65 -3.39
CA LYS A 83 -13.76 -16.76 -2.63
C LYS A 83 -12.69 -17.51 -1.85
N GLU A 84 -11.56 -17.79 -2.48
CA GLU A 84 -10.41 -18.48 -1.91
C GLU A 84 -9.84 -17.73 -0.70
N GLU A 85 -9.83 -16.39 -0.73
CA GLU A 85 -9.39 -15.55 0.39
C GLU A 85 -10.38 -15.62 1.56
N LEU A 86 -11.70 -15.58 1.28
CA LEU A 86 -12.73 -15.74 2.31
C LEU A 86 -12.66 -17.12 2.98
N MET A 87 -12.38 -18.17 2.20
CA MET A 87 -12.26 -19.56 2.67
C MET A 87 -11.03 -19.81 3.55
N LEU A 88 -10.10 -18.86 3.68
CA LEU A 88 -9.01 -18.95 4.65
C LEU A 88 -9.51 -18.96 6.10
N VAL A 89 -10.69 -18.38 6.35
CA VAL A 89 -11.28 -18.27 7.71
C VAL A 89 -12.75 -18.68 7.79
N HIS A 90 -13.46 -18.75 6.66
CA HIS A 90 -14.86 -19.20 6.58
C HIS A 90 -14.97 -20.56 5.89
N ARG A 91 -16.08 -21.27 6.13
CA ARG A 91 -16.40 -22.56 5.50
C ARG A 91 -17.46 -22.40 4.42
#